data_AF-A0A9D6LQ68-F1
#
_entry.id   AF-A0A9D6LQ68-F1
#
_cell.length_a   1.000
_cell.length_b   1.000
_cell.length_c   1.000
_cell.angle_alpha   90.00
_cell.angle_beta   90.00
_cell.angle_gamma   90.00
#
_symmetry.space_group_name_H-M   'P 1'
#
loop_
_entity.id
_entity.type
_entity.pdbx_description
1 polymer ?
#
loop_
_entity_poly.entity_id
_entity_poly.type
_entity_poly.pdbx_seq_one_letter_code
_entity_poly.pdbx_strand_id
1 'polypeptide(L)' 'MKKIITSVSVLIGVLAASAAMADGADKVTLCHVTGSGTNPFVVITVNKNALPAHLAIGDFLFPPSGDCANPGGPGPLPE' A
#
# COMPACT_ATOMS: atom_id res chain seq x y z
N MET A 1 66.85 3.54 -24.27
CA MET A 1 65.93 2.49 -24.78
C MET A 1 64.51 2.91 -24.46
N LYS A 2 63.69 3.00 -25.50
CA LYS A 2 62.35 3.59 -25.56
C LYS A 2 61.32 2.58 -25.07
N LYS A 3 60.46 2.90 -24.10
CA LYS A 3 59.16 2.23 -23.90
C LYS A 3 58.15 3.21 -23.25
N ILE A 4 57.46 3.98 -24.09
CA ILE A 4 56.02 3.82 -24.43
C ILE A 4 55.08 4.18 -23.26
N ILE A 5 54.63 5.45 -23.18
CA ILE A 5 53.25 5.88 -23.52
C ILE A 5 52.23 4.74 -23.58
N THR A 6 51.30 4.68 -22.63
CA THR A 6 50.05 3.93 -22.79
C THR A 6 48.90 4.63 -22.08
N SER A 7 48.07 5.25 -22.92
CA SER A 7 46.61 5.34 -22.88
C SER A 7 45.89 5.65 -21.57
N VAL A 8 45.35 6.87 -21.57
CA VAL A 8 43.95 7.19 -21.28
C VAL A 8 43.04 5.96 -21.32
N SER A 9 42.28 5.74 -20.25
CA SER A 9 40.84 5.45 -20.30
C SER A 9 40.28 5.51 -18.89
N VAL A 10 39.75 6.68 -18.55
CA VAL A 10 38.83 6.87 -17.43
C VAL A 10 37.54 6.14 -17.80
N LEU A 11 37.33 4.94 -17.26
CA LEU A 11 36.00 4.33 -17.25
C LEU A 11 35.25 4.81 -16.00
N ILE A 12 34.58 5.95 -16.17
CA ILE A 12 33.45 6.33 -15.32
C ILE A 12 32.32 5.34 -15.65
N GLY A 13 32.07 4.44 -14.71
CA GLY A 13 30.95 3.51 -14.77
C GLY A 13 30.28 3.43 -13.40
N VAL A 14 29.76 4.56 -12.89
CA VAL A 14 28.90 4.50 -11.71
C VAL A 14 27.51 4.09 -12.18
N LEU A 15 27.27 2.79 -12.22
CA LEU A 15 25.93 2.23 -12.37
C LEU A 15 25.30 2.14 -10.98
N ALA A 16 24.79 3.27 -10.48
CA ALA A 16 23.91 3.26 -9.32
C ALA A 16 22.53 2.78 -9.80
N ALA A 17 22.33 1.47 -9.84
CA ALA A 17 21.00 0.89 -9.86
C ALA A 17 20.37 1.18 -8.49
N SER A 18 19.51 2.20 -8.42
CA SER A 18 18.60 2.36 -7.30
C SER A 18 17.66 1.15 -7.33
N ALA A 19 17.99 0.13 -6.54
CA ALA A 19 17.00 -0.88 -6.17
C ALA A 19 15.84 -0.11 -5.55
N ALA A 20 14.67 -0.14 -6.22
CA ALA A 20 13.43 0.31 -5.64
C ALA A 20 13.30 -0.40 -4.30
N MET A 21 13.48 0.34 -3.21
CA MET A 21 13.22 -0.17 -1.89
C MET A 21 11.72 -0.42 -1.88
N ALA A 22 11.34 -1.70 -2.03
CA ALA A 22 10.00 -2.15 -1.74
C ALA A 22 9.83 -1.95 -0.24
N ASP A 23 9.45 -0.72 0.13
CA ASP A 23 9.16 -0.35 1.49
C ASP A 23 8.03 -1.25 1.98
N GLY A 24 8.33 -1.99 3.04
CA GLY A 24 7.53 -3.09 3.52
C GLY A 24 6.15 -2.63 3.94
N ALA A 25 5.14 -3.25 3.35
CA ALA A 25 4.05 -3.88 4.06
C ALA A 25 3.03 -4.38 3.04
N ASP A 26 2.58 -5.62 3.21
CA ASP A 26 1.33 -6.05 2.61
C ASP A 26 0.27 -4.99 2.92
N LYS A 27 -0.30 -4.36 1.89
CA LYS A 27 -1.40 -3.40 2.08
C LYS A 27 -2.72 -4.08 1.79
N VAL A 28 -3.76 -3.64 2.49
CA VAL A 28 -5.13 -4.12 2.34
C VAL A 28 -6.06 -2.94 2.15
N THR A 29 -7.06 -3.12 1.29
CA THR A 29 -8.10 -2.12 1.05
C THR A 29 -9.33 -2.46 1.88
N LEU A 30 -9.86 -1.47 2.57
CA LEU A 30 -10.97 -1.58 3.52
C LEU A 30 -12.06 -0.57 3.19
N CYS A 31 -13.28 -0.88 3.60
CA CYS A 31 -14.35 0.07 3.82
C CYS A 31 -14.31 0.49 5.29
N HIS A 32 -13.98 1.76 5.53
CA HIS A 32 -13.87 2.35 6.87
C HIS A 32 -15.18 3.01 7.30
N VAL A 33 -15.70 2.64 8.47
CA VAL A 33 -16.94 3.19 9.04
C VAL A 33 -16.66 4.56 9.66
N THR A 34 -17.26 5.61 9.11
CA THR A 34 -16.98 6.99 9.55
C THR A 34 -17.92 7.49 10.65
N GLY A 35 -19.06 6.81 10.86
CA GLY A 35 -20.14 7.27 11.73
C GLY A 35 -20.98 8.43 11.15
N SER A 36 -20.70 8.87 9.91
CA SER A 36 -21.49 9.92 9.26
C SER A 36 -22.73 9.36 8.55
N GLY A 37 -23.91 9.92 8.82
CA GLY A 37 -25.14 9.53 8.11
C GLY A 37 -25.13 9.87 6.61
N THR A 38 -24.34 10.85 6.19
CA THR A 38 -24.25 11.27 4.77
C THR A 38 -23.06 10.68 4.03
N ASN A 39 -22.06 10.17 4.75
CA ASN A 39 -20.89 9.52 4.18
C ASN A 39 -20.45 8.33 5.06
N PRO A 40 -21.27 7.27 5.17
CA PRO A 40 -21.09 6.23 6.18
C PRO A 40 -19.80 5.42 6.02
N PHE A 41 -19.26 5.36 4.79
CA PHE A 41 -18.07 4.59 4.47
C PHE A 41 -17.09 5.38 3.61
N VAL A 42 -15.80 5.16 3.83
CA VAL A 42 -14.73 5.61 2.93
C VAL A 42 -13.79 4.46 2.61
N VAL A 43 -13.28 4.42 1.38
CA VAL A 43 -12.30 3.42 0.97
C VAL A 43 -10.92 3.87 1.42
N ILE A 44 -10.25 3.04 2.21
CA ILE A 44 -8.87 3.29 2.66
C ILE A 44 -7.96 2.11 2.30
N THR A 45 -6.68 2.40 2.14
CA THR A 45 -5.65 1.37 1.95
C THR A 45 -4.64 1.51 3.08
N VAL A 46 -4.53 0.48 3.90
CA VAL A 46 -3.71 0.47 5.11
C VAL A 46 -2.69 -0.65 5.05
N ASN A 47 -1.67 -0.56 5.90
CA ASN A 47 -0.79 -1.67 6.18
C ASN A 47 -1.60 -2.82 6.80
N LYS A 48 -1.37 -4.07 6.37
CA LYS A 48 -2.02 -5.27 6.88
C LYS A 48 -1.88 -5.43 8.40
N ASN A 49 -0.82 -4.90 9.01
CA ASN A 49 -0.65 -4.89 10.46
C ASN A 49 -1.73 -4.07 11.18
N ALA A 50 -2.35 -3.10 10.51
CA ALA A 50 -3.47 -2.31 11.05
C ALA A 50 -4.82 -3.02 10.88
N LEU A 51 -4.91 -4.07 10.05
CA LEU A 51 -6.16 -4.77 9.76
C LEU A 51 -6.91 -5.22 11.02
N PRO A 52 -6.28 -5.84 12.03
CA PRO A 52 -7.01 -6.28 13.22
C PRO A 52 -7.66 -5.12 13.99
N ALA A 53 -6.98 -3.96 14.06
CA ALA A 53 -7.52 -2.78 14.74
C ALA A 53 -8.73 -2.20 13.98
N HIS A 54 -8.67 -2.15 12.66
CA HIS A 54 -9.78 -1.71 11.81
C HIS A 54 -10.99 -2.66 11.92
N LEU A 55 -10.77 -3.98 11.85
CA LEU A 55 -11.85 -4.97 12.00
C LEU A 55 -12.50 -4.89 13.39
N ALA A 56 -11.74 -4.61 14.44
CA ALA A 56 -12.25 -4.51 15.81
C ALA A 56 -13.21 -3.33 16.04
N ILE A 57 -13.16 -2.29 15.19
CA ILE A 57 -14.04 -1.12 15.26
C ILE A 57 -15.15 -1.13 14.20
N GLY A 58 -15.27 -2.21 13.42
CA GLY A 58 -16.37 -2.40 12.46
C GLY A 58 -16.02 -2.13 11.00
N ASP A 59 -14.76 -1.83 10.66
CA ASP A 59 -14.34 -1.79 9.26
C ASP A 59 -14.37 -3.20 8.65
N PHE A 60 -14.45 -3.27 7.33
CA PHE A 60 -14.48 -4.54 6.60
C PHE A 60 -13.65 -4.48 5.32
N LEU A 61 -13.27 -5.65 4.81
CA LEU A 61 -12.50 -5.76 3.56
C LEU A 61 -13.31 -5.20 2.40
N PHE A 62 -12.64 -4.45 1.52
CA PHE A 62 -13.27 -3.91 0.32
C PHE A 62 -13.85 -5.05 -0.53
N PRO A 63 -15.16 -5.06 -0.80
CA PRO A 63 -15.82 -6.21 -1.41
C PRO A 63 -15.54 -6.27 -2.92
N PRO A 64 -15.66 -7.46 -3.53
CA PRO A 64 -15.49 -7.64 -4.97
C PRO A 64 -16.58 -6.95 -5.80
N SER A 65 -17.71 -6.53 -5.19
CA SER A 65 -18.74 -5.72 -5.86
C SER A 65 -18.21 -4.33 -6.26
N GLY A 66 -17.14 -3.87 -5.62
CA GLY A 66 -16.52 -2.58 -5.90
C GLY A 66 -17.15 -1.40 -5.15
N ASP A 67 -17.99 -1.66 -4.15
CA ASP A 67 -18.67 -0.61 -3.39
C ASP A 67 -18.80 -0.95 -1.90
N CYS A 68 -18.69 0.06 -1.03
CA CYS A 68 -18.89 -0.10 0.42
C CYS A 68 -20.36 0.04 0.86
N ALA A 69 -21.27 0.32 -0.07
CA ALA A 69 -22.68 0.56 0.24
C ALA A 69 -23.42 -0.76 0.55
N ASN A 70 -22.90 -1.89 0.08
CA ASN A 70 -23.52 -3.19 0.22
C ASN A 70 -22.56 -4.24 0.82
N PRO A 71 -22.34 -4.24 2.16
CA PRO A 71 -21.36 -5.12 2.80
C PRO A 71 -21.67 -6.63 2.72
N GLY A 72 -22.79 -7.05 2.11
CA GLY A 72 -23.13 -8.46 1.91
C GLY A 72 -23.37 -9.27 3.20
N GLY A 73 -23.41 -8.63 4.36
CA GLY A 73 -23.73 -9.22 5.66
C GLY A 73 -24.87 -8.46 6.34
N PRO A 74 -25.49 -9.02 7.39
CA PRO A 74 -26.48 -8.30 8.17
C PRO A 74 -25.79 -7.00 8.60
N GLY A 75 -26.37 -5.86 8.20
CA GLY A 75 -25.86 -4.55 8.59
C GLY A 75 -25.69 -4.49 10.11
N PRO A 76 -24.91 -3.52 10.62
CA PRO A 76 -24.70 -3.38 12.05
C PRO A 76 -26.05 -3.51 12.76
N LEU A 77 -26.14 -4.55 13.61
CA LEU A 77 -27.32 -4.80 14.43
C LEU A 77 -27.62 -3.49 15.16
N PRO A 78 -28.82 -2.93 15.03
CA PRO A 78 -29.22 -1.87 15.92
C PRO A 78 -29.18 -2.44 17.35
N GLU A 79 -28.55 -1.71 18.27
CA GLU A 79 -28.76 -1.95 19.70
C GLU A 79 -30.25 -1.84 20.06
#